data_AF-A0A1H8B746-F1
#
_entry.id   AF-A0A1H8B746-F1
#
_cell.length_a   1.000
_cell.length_b   1.000
_cell.length_c   1.000
_cell.angle_alpha   90.00
_cell.angle_beta   90.00
_cell.angle_gamma   90.00
#
_symmetry.space_group_name_H-M   'P 1'
#
loop_
_entity.id
_entity.type
_entity.pdbx_description
1 polymer ?
#
loop_
_entity_poly.entity_id
_entity_poly.type
_entity_poly.pdbx_seq_one_letter_code
_entity_poly.pdbx_strand_id
1 'polypeptide(L)'
;MLAAVLYVPAALAFPYRAQFGATTVLSDVPIAPNMPAVLARADRLLAASPIDQPGIARTVVLTDGGWRWRVLSLTAAGGFGLRRPFGTVLTFNRSDVAADRVFNDAPVANQRTLSGTIAHETTHILVARHVGEWREPFLPSWKAEGYADYVSQESSLKPGDAARLRASDPHAPALAYFDARRRVAAELARNGGSVDRLFGL
;
A
#
# COMPACT_ATOMS: atom_id res chain seq x y z
N MET A 1 12.34 1.04 23.49
CA MET A 1 11.40 -0.09 23.38
C MET A 1 10.31 0.11 22.33
N LEU A 2 9.60 1.25 22.30
CA LEU A 2 8.53 1.48 21.31
C LEU A 2 9.03 1.45 19.85
N ALA A 3 10.17 2.06 19.55
CA ALA A 3 10.76 2.03 18.20
C ALA A 3 11.07 0.60 17.71
N ALA A 4 11.61 -0.27 18.57
CA ALA A 4 11.91 -1.66 18.21
C ALA A 4 10.66 -2.44 17.79
N VAL A 5 9.52 -2.19 18.45
CA VAL A 5 8.24 -2.81 18.13
C VAL A 5 7.71 -2.39 16.74
N LEU A 6 7.95 -1.14 16.33
CA LEU A 6 7.49 -0.63 15.03
C LEU A 6 8.28 -1.22 13.85
N TYR A 7 9.54 -1.60 14.06
CA TYR A 7 10.43 -2.17 13.04
C TYR A 7 10.61 -3.69 13.14
N VAL A 8 10.24 -4.29 14.28
CA VAL A 8 10.26 -5.73 14.52
C VAL A 8 8.87 -6.19 15.00
N PRO A 9 7.88 -6.29 14.10
CA PRO A 9 6.49 -6.57 14.46
C PRO A 9 6.32 -7.92 15.16
N ALA A 10 7.21 -8.88 14.90
CA ALA A 10 7.25 -10.17 15.59
C ALA A 10 7.27 -10.03 17.14
N ALA A 11 7.76 -8.89 17.67
CA ALA A 11 7.73 -8.58 19.09
C ALA A 11 6.32 -8.39 19.68
N LEU A 12 5.28 -8.18 18.85
CA LEU A 12 3.87 -8.07 19.27
C LEU A 12 3.10 -9.40 19.24
N ALA A 13 3.81 -10.52 19.17
CA ALA A 13 3.25 -11.86 19.13
C ALA A 13 2.24 -12.04 17.97
N PHE A 14 2.78 -12.23 16.77
CA PHE A 14 2.06 -12.76 15.60
C PHE A 14 2.25 -14.29 15.58
N PRO A 15 1.28 -15.09 16.08
CA PRO A 15 1.45 -16.53 16.24
C PRO A 15 1.53 -17.29 14.92
N TYR A 16 1.04 -16.70 13.82
CA TYR A 16 1.08 -17.32 12.50
C TYR A 16 2.16 -16.66 11.64
N ARG A 17 3.08 -17.49 11.15
CA ARG A 17 4.15 -17.07 10.26
C ARG A 17 4.27 -18.04 9.10
N ALA A 18 4.43 -17.50 7.90
CA ALA A 18 4.74 -18.28 6.71
C ALA A 18 5.76 -17.54 5.83
N GLN A 19 6.51 -18.30 5.04
CA GLN A 19 7.45 -17.77 4.05
C GLN A 19 6.96 -18.15 2.66
N PHE A 20 6.87 -17.17 1.77
CA PHE A 20 6.52 -17.35 0.36
C PHE A 20 7.59 -16.69 -0.51
N GLY A 21 8.53 -17.48 -1.03
CA GLY A 21 9.68 -16.94 -1.77
C GLY A 21 10.49 -15.99 -0.90
N ALA A 22 10.60 -14.71 -1.32
CA ALA A 22 11.27 -13.65 -0.56
C ALA A 22 10.35 -12.89 0.43
N THR A 23 9.03 -13.18 0.42
CA THR A 23 8.07 -12.52 1.31
C THR A 23 7.85 -13.33 2.59
N THR A 24 8.07 -12.72 3.74
CA THR A 24 7.59 -13.24 5.03
C THR A 24 6.20 -12.69 5.31
N VAL A 25 5.26 -13.54 5.73
CA VAL A 25 3.94 -13.13 6.22
C VAL A 25 3.85 -13.41 7.72
N LEU A 26 3.46 -12.39 8.48
CA LEU A 26 3.12 -12.46 9.90
C LEU A 26 1.62 -12.14 10.05
N SER A 27 0.89 -12.92 10.85
CA SER A 27 -0.56 -12.76 11.01
C SER A 27 -1.00 -13.09 12.43
N ASP A 28 -2.03 -12.37 12.91
CA ASP A 28 -2.67 -12.61 14.21
C ASP A 28 -3.74 -13.71 14.15
N VAL A 29 -4.25 -13.99 12.96
CA VAL A 29 -5.14 -15.13 12.63
C VAL A 29 -4.46 -16.12 11.67
N PRO A 30 -4.94 -17.38 11.55
CA PRO A 30 -4.39 -18.34 10.61
C PRO A 30 -4.29 -17.78 9.18
N ILE A 31 -3.13 -17.95 8.55
CA ILE A 31 -2.91 -17.47 7.18
C ILE A 31 -3.73 -18.33 6.23
N ALA A 32 -4.68 -17.72 5.53
CA ALA A 32 -5.57 -18.45 4.63
C ALA A 32 -4.78 -19.09 3.46
N PRO A 33 -5.21 -20.25 2.94
CA PRO A 33 -4.56 -20.93 1.80
C PRO A 33 -4.48 -20.09 0.53
N ASN A 34 -5.31 -19.05 0.39
CA ASN A 34 -5.32 -18.13 -0.75
C ASN A 34 -4.13 -17.13 -0.77
N MET A 35 -3.32 -17.06 0.29
CA MET A 35 -2.20 -16.13 0.40
C MET A 35 -1.25 -16.13 -0.82
N PRO A 36 -0.84 -17.29 -1.38
CA PRO A 36 0.00 -17.31 -2.58
C PRO A 36 -0.62 -16.58 -3.78
N ALA A 37 -1.94 -16.69 -3.97
CA ALA A 37 -2.63 -16.02 -5.07
C ALA A 37 -2.71 -14.50 -4.87
N VAL A 38 -2.92 -14.06 -3.62
CA VAL A 38 -2.86 -12.64 -3.22
C VAL A 38 -1.48 -12.07 -3.52
N LEU A 39 -0.41 -12.73 -3.06
CA LEU A 39 0.97 -12.29 -3.30
C LEU A 39 1.31 -12.30 -4.79
N ALA A 40 0.94 -13.35 -5.52
CA ALA A 40 1.18 -13.42 -6.97
C ALA A 40 0.44 -12.31 -7.74
N ARG A 41 -0.75 -11.90 -7.30
CA ARG A 41 -1.44 -10.75 -7.91
C ARG A 41 -0.71 -9.44 -7.61
N ALA A 42 -0.25 -9.24 -6.38
CA ALA A 42 0.53 -8.05 -6.02
C ALA A 42 1.82 -7.96 -6.85
N ASP A 43 2.53 -9.07 -7.03
CA ASP A 43 3.77 -9.12 -7.82
C ASP A 43 3.53 -8.85 -9.30
N ARG A 44 2.41 -9.33 -9.87
CA ARG A 44 2.02 -8.99 -11.25
C ARG A 44 1.72 -7.51 -11.44
N LEU A 45 1.13 -6.84 -10.45
CA LEU A 45 0.88 -5.39 -10.49
C LEU A 45 2.21 -4.62 -10.46
N LEU A 46 3.11 -5.02 -9.57
CA LEU A 46 4.45 -4.43 -9.45
C LEU A 46 5.26 -4.59 -10.73
N ALA A 47 5.22 -5.76 -11.37
CA ALA A 47 5.94 -6.04 -12.62
C ALA A 47 5.58 -5.13 -13.80
N ALA A 48 4.45 -4.41 -13.74
CA ALA A 48 4.09 -3.41 -14.75
C ALA A 48 4.81 -2.07 -14.55
N SER A 49 5.47 -1.87 -13.41
CA SER A 49 6.22 -0.66 -13.07
C SER A 49 7.62 -0.68 -13.70
N PRO A 50 8.08 0.40 -14.36
CA PRO A 50 9.45 0.51 -14.84
C PRO A 50 10.52 0.48 -13.72
N ILE A 51 10.13 0.73 -12.47
CA ILE A 51 11.03 0.68 -11.30
C ILE A 51 10.81 -0.58 -10.46
N ASP A 52 10.19 -1.62 -11.03
CA ASP A 52 10.03 -2.91 -10.36
C ASP A 52 11.39 -3.51 -9.96
N GLN A 53 11.37 -4.23 -8.85
CA GLN A 53 12.48 -5.05 -8.39
C GLN A 53 11.95 -6.46 -8.11
N PRO A 54 11.96 -7.35 -9.12
CA PRO A 54 11.48 -8.71 -8.97
C PRO A 54 12.17 -9.42 -7.79
N GLY A 55 11.37 -10.07 -6.95
CA GLY A 55 11.88 -10.79 -5.78
C GLY A 55 12.28 -9.89 -4.60
N ILE A 56 11.82 -8.64 -4.56
CA ILE A 56 12.03 -7.76 -3.41
C ILE A 56 11.58 -8.44 -2.10
N ALA A 57 12.53 -8.55 -1.16
CA ALA A 57 12.24 -9.08 0.16
C ALA A 57 11.37 -8.09 0.95
N ARG A 58 10.23 -8.57 1.45
CA ARG A 58 9.29 -7.79 2.25
C ARG A 58 8.69 -8.63 3.37
N THR A 59 8.30 -7.95 4.45
CA THR A 59 7.55 -8.55 5.55
C THR A 59 6.14 -7.96 5.53
N VAL A 60 5.15 -8.80 5.23
CA VAL A 60 3.73 -8.45 5.26
C VAL A 60 3.16 -8.81 6.62
N VAL A 61 2.65 -7.83 7.34
CA VAL A 61 2.06 -7.99 8.67
C VAL A 61 0.56 -7.75 8.57
N LEU A 62 -0.21 -8.80 8.82
CA LEU A 62 -1.67 -8.77 8.75
C LEU A 62 -2.24 -8.68 10.15
N THR A 63 -3.25 -7.82 10.31
CA THR A 63 -3.94 -7.63 11.59
C THR A 63 -5.45 -7.80 11.42
N ASP A 64 -6.15 -7.92 12.55
CA ASP A 64 -7.61 -7.85 12.67
C ASP A 64 -8.16 -6.40 12.72
N GLY A 65 -7.29 -5.38 12.60
CA GLY A 65 -7.63 -3.95 12.75
C GLY A 65 -7.81 -3.48 14.21
N GLY A 66 -7.56 -4.36 15.18
CA GLY A 66 -7.68 -4.09 16.61
C GLY A 66 -6.48 -3.34 17.19
N TRP A 67 -6.12 -3.67 18.43
CA TRP A 67 -5.10 -2.93 19.16
C TRP A 67 -3.69 -3.03 18.52
N ARG A 68 -3.36 -4.16 17.89
CA ARG A 68 -2.08 -4.33 17.17
C ARG A 68 -1.95 -3.36 16.01
N TRP A 69 -3.02 -3.19 15.23
CA TRP A 69 -3.08 -2.15 14.21
C TRP A 69 -2.84 -0.78 14.84
N ARG A 70 -3.62 -0.39 15.86
CA ARG A 70 -3.51 0.93 16.50
C ARG A 70 -2.09 1.24 17.00
N VAL A 71 -1.38 0.26 17.56
CA VAL A 71 0.02 0.41 17.99
C VAL A 71 0.96 0.51 16.78
N LEU A 72 0.76 -0.32 15.77
CA LEU A 72 1.57 -0.34 14.56
C LEU A 72 1.22 0.77 13.57
N SER A 73 0.15 1.55 13.80
CA SER A 73 -0.36 2.57 12.87
C SER A 73 -0.47 3.95 13.52
N LEU A 74 0.30 4.24 14.59
CA LEU A 74 0.19 5.49 15.38
C LEU A 74 0.07 6.79 14.55
N THR A 75 0.66 6.83 13.35
CA THR A 75 0.66 7.99 12.45
C THR A 75 -0.32 7.87 11.27
N ALA A 76 -1.00 6.73 11.12
CA ALA A 76 -1.81 6.37 9.95
C ALA A 76 -3.01 5.48 10.31
N ALA A 77 -3.66 5.72 11.46
CA ALA A 77 -4.70 4.84 12.01
C ALA A 77 -5.93 4.66 11.09
N GLY A 78 -6.21 5.62 10.21
CA GLY A 78 -7.26 5.53 9.20
C GLY A 78 -6.86 4.84 7.89
N GLY A 79 -5.62 4.39 7.76
CA GLY A 79 -5.09 3.75 6.54
C GLY A 79 -5.53 2.30 6.36
N PHE A 80 -5.33 1.78 5.15
CA PHE A 80 -5.45 0.36 4.83
C PHE A 80 -4.16 -0.40 5.11
N GLY A 81 -3.04 0.25 4.86
CA GLY A 81 -1.72 -0.27 5.16
C GLY A 81 -0.74 0.88 5.35
N LEU A 82 0.47 0.52 5.73
CA LEU A 82 1.59 1.44 5.78
C LEU A 82 2.90 0.69 5.60
N ARG A 83 3.83 1.34 4.91
CA ARG A 83 5.25 1.03 4.93
C ARG A 83 5.95 1.81 6.06
N ARG A 84 6.96 1.21 6.68
CA ARG A 84 7.93 1.94 7.52
C ARG A 84 9.11 2.49 6.69
N PRO A 85 9.49 3.77 6.87
CA PRO A 85 10.69 4.34 6.25
C PRO A 85 11.94 3.48 6.52
N PHE A 86 12.90 3.43 5.59
CA PHE A 86 14.12 2.62 5.72
C PHE A 86 13.89 1.12 5.99
N GLY A 87 12.69 0.61 5.70
CA GLY A 87 12.32 -0.77 5.93
C GLY A 87 11.48 -1.36 4.79
N THR A 88 11.33 -2.67 4.84
CA THR A 88 10.47 -3.47 3.94
C THR A 88 9.32 -4.13 4.68
N VAL A 89 9.02 -3.64 5.89
CA VAL A 89 7.86 -4.05 6.69
C VAL A 89 6.65 -3.26 6.22
N LEU A 90 5.63 -4.00 5.79
CA LEU A 90 4.34 -3.52 5.35
C LEU A 90 3.28 -4.03 6.34
N THR A 91 2.63 -3.11 7.04
CA THR A 91 1.58 -3.48 8.00
C THR A 91 0.22 -3.13 7.45
N PHE A 92 -0.72 -4.05 7.54
CA PHE A 92 -2.07 -3.89 7.04
C PHE A 92 -3.06 -3.89 8.21
N ASN A 93 -4.13 -3.10 8.04
CA ASN A 93 -5.27 -3.06 8.93
C ASN A 93 -6.06 -4.38 8.84
N ARG A 94 -7.34 -4.39 9.21
CA ARG A 94 -8.21 -5.58 9.17
C ARG A 94 -8.17 -6.22 7.79
N SER A 95 -7.57 -7.40 7.72
CA SER A 95 -7.30 -8.10 6.45
C SER A 95 -8.07 -9.42 6.37
N ASP A 96 -8.70 -9.66 5.23
CA ASP A 96 -9.31 -10.95 4.87
C ASP A 96 -8.58 -11.50 3.65
N VAL A 97 -7.63 -12.41 3.91
CA VAL A 97 -6.83 -13.06 2.86
C VAL A 97 -7.68 -13.94 1.96
N ALA A 98 -8.70 -14.60 2.51
CA ALA A 98 -9.55 -15.50 1.74
C ALA A 98 -10.34 -14.71 0.68
N ALA A 99 -10.84 -13.53 1.04
CA ALA A 99 -11.56 -12.65 0.13
C ALA A 99 -10.67 -11.68 -0.68
N ASP A 100 -9.35 -11.69 -0.48
CA ASP A 100 -8.39 -10.70 -1.00
C ASP A 100 -8.81 -9.25 -0.65
N ARG A 101 -9.13 -8.98 0.62
CA ARG A 101 -9.62 -7.67 1.09
C ARG A 101 -8.83 -7.12 2.26
N VAL A 102 -8.78 -5.80 2.32
CA VAL A 102 -8.37 -5.03 3.50
C VAL A 102 -9.37 -3.91 3.75
N PHE A 103 -9.62 -3.62 5.01
CA PHE A 103 -10.64 -2.68 5.46
C PHE A 103 -10.03 -1.61 6.36
N ASN A 104 -10.66 -0.43 6.37
CA ASN A 104 -10.47 0.57 7.41
C ASN A 104 -11.84 0.97 8.00
N ASP A 105 -11.83 1.91 8.94
CA ASP A 105 -13.04 2.37 9.63
C ASP A 105 -13.66 3.61 8.99
N ALA A 106 -13.28 3.96 7.75
CA ALA A 106 -13.91 5.07 7.05
C ALA A 106 -15.39 4.75 6.74
N PRO A 107 -16.29 5.75 6.69
CA PRO A 107 -17.70 5.50 6.38
C PRO A 107 -17.95 5.21 4.89
N VAL A 108 -17.06 5.67 4.00
CA VAL A 108 -17.15 5.52 2.55
C VAL A 108 -15.81 5.06 2.02
N ALA A 109 -15.82 4.23 0.98
CA ALA A 109 -14.61 3.75 0.31
C ALA A 109 -13.63 3.06 1.26
N ASN A 110 -14.18 2.27 2.20
CA ASN A 110 -13.49 1.69 3.35
C ASN A 110 -12.95 0.27 3.12
N GLN A 111 -12.84 -0.12 1.85
CA GLN A 111 -12.40 -1.43 1.43
C GLN A 111 -11.53 -1.30 0.18
N ARG A 112 -10.43 -2.04 0.15
CA ARG A 112 -9.57 -2.27 -1.02
C ARG A 112 -9.27 -3.75 -1.17
N THR A 113 -8.70 -4.16 -2.30
CA THR A 113 -8.10 -5.49 -2.37
C THR A 113 -6.82 -5.55 -1.54
N LEU A 114 -6.57 -6.69 -0.89
CA LEU A 114 -5.35 -6.87 -0.10
C LEU A 114 -4.12 -6.87 -1.01
N SER A 115 -4.16 -7.61 -2.12
CA SER A 115 -3.07 -7.66 -3.10
C SER A 115 -2.78 -6.32 -3.77
N GLY A 116 -3.82 -5.52 -4.09
CA GLY A 116 -3.63 -4.15 -4.59
C GLY A 116 -2.98 -3.26 -3.55
N THR A 117 -3.38 -3.37 -2.29
CA THR A 117 -2.77 -2.59 -1.18
C THR A 117 -1.34 -3.06 -0.90
N ILE A 118 -1.02 -4.35 -1.02
CA ILE A 118 0.37 -4.84 -0.94
C ILE A 118 1.22 -4.25 -2.06
N ALA A 119 0.70 -4.19 -3.29
CA ALA A 119 1.40 -3.55 -4.40
C ALA A 119 1.58 -2.03 -4.17
N HIS A 120 0.57 -1.35 -3.64
CA HIS A 120 0.64 0.07 -3.26
C HIS A 120 1.78 0.33 -2.26
N GLU A 121 1.76 -0.35 -1.12
CA GLU A 121 2.76 -0.15 -0.07
C GLU A 121 4.17 -0.61 -0.50
N THR A 122 4.26 -1.63 -1.36
CA THR A 122 5.53 -2.04 -1.96
C THR A 122 6.06 -0.98 -2.93
N THR A 123 5.17 -0.28 -3.66
CA THR A 123 5.57 0.80 -4.56
C THR A 123 6.27 1.93 -3.80
N HIS A 124 5.83 2.24 -2.57
CA HIS A 124 6.54 3.20 -1.71
C HIS A 124 7.98 2.76 -1.38
N ILE A 125 8.24 1.45 -1.24
CA ILE A 125 9.61 0.93 -1.10
C ILE A 125 10.40 1.16 -2.40
N LEU A 126 9.81 0.83 -3.56
CA LEU A 126 10.47 0.98 -4.86
C LEU A 126 10.79 2.43 -5.16
N VAL A 127 9.84 3.35 -4.91
CA VAL A 127 10.05 4.80 -5.06
C VAL A 127 11.18 5.25 -4.15
N ALA A 128 11.19 4.87 -2.86
CA ALA A 128 12.25 5.26 -1.95
C ALA A 128 13.64 4.72 -2.36
N ARG A 129 13.71 3.51 -2.93
CA ARG A 129 14.96 2.98 -3.50
C ARG A 129 15.39 3.70 -4.77
N HIS A 130 14.42 4.17 -5.56
CA HIS A 130 14.66 4.83 -6.85
C HIS A 130 15.05 6.31 -6.69
N VAL A 131 14.30 7.07 -5.89
CA VAL A 131 14.52 8.50 -5.67
C VAL A 131 15.44 8.80 -4.48
N GLY A 132 15.60 7.84 -3.57
CA GLY A 132 16.34 7.95 -2.31
C GLY A 132 15.43 8.12 -1.09
N GLU A 133 15.69 7.34 -0.03
CA GLU A 133 14.90 7.33 1.23
C GLU A 133 14.76 8.70 1.89
N TRP A 134 15.75 9.58 1.72
CA TRP A 134 15.72 10.94 2.27
C TRP A 134 14.93 11.91 1.40
N ARG A 135 14.74 11.62 0.11
CA ARG A 135 14.02 12.48 -0.84
C ARG A 135 12.55 12.10 -0.94
N GLU A 136 12.23 10.82 -0.78
CA GLU A 136 10.86 10.30 -0.89
C GLU A 136 9.85 11.03 0.00
N PRO A 137 10.13 11.35 1.28
CA PRO A 137 9.18 12.06 2.15
C PRO A 137 8.86 13.50 1.71
N PHE A 138 9.68 14.09 0.84
CA PHE A 138 9.50 15.45 0.31
C PHE A 138 8.83 15.45 -1.06
N LEU A 139 8.50 14.28 -1.62
CA LEU A 139 7.75 14.21 -2.86
C LEU A 139 6.36 14.82 -2.67
N PRO A 140 5.83 15.55 -3.66
CA PRO A 140 4.42 15.92 -3.65
C PRO A 140 3.55 14.68 -3.50
N SER A 141 2.59 14.72 -2.56
CA SER A 141 1.73 13.56 -2.24
C SER A 141 1.03 12.98 -3.47
N TRP A 142 0.63 13.83 -4.43
CA TRP A 142 0.01 13.37 -5.68
C TRP A 142 0.95 12.49 -6.53
N LYS A 143 2.27 12.64 -6.42
CA LYS A 143 3.24 11.77 -7.09
C LYS A 143 3.42 10.48 -6.31
N ALA A 144 3.67 10.57 -5.00
CA ALA A 144 3.92 9.39 -4.17
C ALA A 144 2.69 8.47 -4.13
N GLU A 145 1.55 8.96 -3.64
CA GLU A 145 0.33 8.17 -3.54
C GLU A 145 -0.29 7.89 -4.91
N GLY A 146 -0.25 8.86 -5.83
CA GLY A 146 -0.82 8.68 -7.16
C GLY A 146 -0.06 7.64 -7.99
N TYR A 147 1.26 7.53 -7.84
CA TYR A 147 2.04 6.51 -8.52
C TYR A 147 1.83 5.12 -7.90
N ALA A 148 1.73 5.03 -6.57
CA ALA A 148 1.37 3.80 -5.89
C ALA A 148 -0.05 3.28 -6.27
N ASP A 149 -1.04 4.18 -6.35
CA ASP A 149 -2.40 3.86 -6.86
C ASP A 149 -2.40 3.55 -8.38
N TYR A 150 -1.50 4.16 -9.15
CA TYR A 150 -1.31 3.84 -10.57
C TYR A 150 -0.77 2.42 -10.75
N VAL A 151 0.31 2.05 -10.06
CA VAL A 151 0.92 0.72 -10.12
C VAL A 151 -0.02 -0.36 -9.59
N SER A 152 -0.71 -0.12 -8.48
CA SER A 152 -1.68 -1.07 -7.92
C SER A 152 -2.95 -1.23 -8.77
N GLN A 153 -3.15 -0.36 -9.77
CA GLN A 153 -4.33 -0.30 -10.64
C GLN A 153 -5.64 -0.18 -9.85
N GLU A 154 -5.58 0.36 -8.64
CA GLU A 154 -6.72 0.47 -7.74
C GLU A 154 -6.85 1.89 -7.20
N SER A 155 -8.07 2.22 -6.79
CA SER A 155 -8.41 3.39 -6.01
C SER A 155 -9.57 2.97 -5.11
N SER A 156 -9.67 3.56 -3.92
CA SER A 156 -10.81 3.32 -3.03
C SER A 156 -12.14 3.76 -3.66
N LEU A 157 -12.10 4.66 -4.66
CA LEU A 157 -13.26 5.15 -5.39
C LEU A 157 -13.34 4.60 -6.82
N LYS A 158 -14.54 4.17 -7.20
CA LYS A 158 -14.91 3.97 -8.62
C LYS A 158 -15.25 5.33 -9.27
N PRO A 159 -15.14 5.47 -10.61
CA PRO A 159 -15.44 6.73 -11.29
C PRO A 159 -16.83 7.33 -10.98
N GLY A 160 -17.86 6.49 -10.93
CA GLY A 160 -19.22 6.94 -10.59
C GLY A 160 -19.36 7.39 -9.12
N ASP A 161 -18.63 6.76 -8.21
CA ASP A 161 -18.59 7.14 -6.79
C ASP A 161 -17.84 8.45 -6.60
N ALA A 162 -16.76 8.68 -7.35
CA ALA A 162 -16.01 9.93 -7.31
C ALA A 162 -16.85 11.13 -7.78
N ALA A 163 -17.70 10.95 -8.81
CA ALA A 163 -18.60 12.01 -9.27
C ALA A 163 -19.64 12.38 -8.20
N ARG A 164 -20.25 11.36 -7.57
CA ARG A 164 -21.21 11.57 -6.47
C ARG A 164 -20.55 12.22 -5.26
N LEU A 165 -19.39 11.69 -4.84
CA LEU A 165 -18.66 12.20 -3.70
C LEU A 165 -18.22 13.65 -3.93
N ARG A 166 -17.78 14.00 -5.14
CA ARG A 166 -17.41 15.38 -5.48
C ARG A 166 -18.60 16.34 -5.41
N ALA A 167 -19.82 15.87 -5.65
CA ALA A 167 -21.03 16.68 -5.51
C ALA A 167 -21.44 16.89 -4.04
N SER A 168 -21.18 15.91 -3.15
CA SER A 168 -21.56 15.98 -1.74
C SER A 168 -20.46 16.53 -0.82
N ASP A 169 -19.20 16.19 -1.08
CA ASP A 169 -18.01 16.59 -0.33
C ASP A 169 -16.80 16.69 -1.29
N PRO A 170 -16.59 17.85 -1.93
CA PRO A 170 -15.50 18.05 -2.89
C PRO A 170 -14.09 17.99 -2.26
N HIS A 171 -14.00 18.00 -0.93
CA HIS A 171 -12.73 17.97 -0.19
C HIS A 171 -12.44 16.60 0.44
N ALA A 172 -13.28 15.60 0.19
CA ALA A 172 -13.09 14.25 0.71
C ALA A 172 -11.70 13.70 0.35
N PRO A 173 -10.90 13.20 1.32
CA PRO A 173 -9.54 12.70 1.06
C PRO A 173 -9.48 11.65 -0.05
N ALA A 174 -10.49 10.78 -0.15
CA ALA A 174 -10.56 9.76 -1.18
C ALA A 174 -10.56 10.32 -2.62
N LEU A 175 -11.06 11.55 -2.83
CA LEU A 175 -10.98 12.24 -4.12
C LEU A 175 -9.55 12.62 -4.48
N ALA A 176 -8.74 13.03 -3.49
CA ALA A 176 -7.34 13.40 -3.72
C ALA A 176 -6.53 12.22 -4.26
N TYR A 177 -6.72 11.01 -3.71
CA TYR A 177 -6.10 9.78 -4.20
C TYR A 177 -6.57 9.43 -5.62
N PHE A 178 -7.90 9.47 -5.84
CA PHE A 178 -8.49 9.20 -7.15
C PHE A 178 -7.96 10.14 -8.24
N ASP A 179 -7.88 11.44 -7.95
CA ASP A 179 -7.38 12.44 -8.88
C ASP A 179 -5.86 12.35 -9.06
N ALA A 180 -5.10 12.05 -8.01
CA ALA A 180 -3.65 11.84 -8.06
C ALA A 180 -3.27 10.69 -9.00
N ARG A 181 -3.94 9.54 -8.89
CA ARG A 181 -3.74 8.40 -9.81
C ARG A 181 -3.94 8.80 -11.26
N ARG A 182 -5.02 9.53 -11.55
CA ARG A 182 -5.34 10.00 -12.91
C ARG A 182 -4.32 11.00 -13.43
N ARG A 183 -3.86 11.91 -12.56
CA ARG A 183 -2.80 12.87 -12.89
C ARG A 183 -1.50 12.15 -13.23
N VAL A 184 -1.08 11.17 -12.43
CA VAL A 184 0.12 10.37 -12.70
C VAL A 184 0.00 9.61 -14.02
N ALA A 185 -1.14 8.96 -14.29
CA ALA A 185 -1.38 8.29 -15.56
C ALA A 185 -1.24 9.24 -16.76
N ALA A 186 -1.78 10.45 -16.65
CA ALA A 186 -1.68 11.47 -17.69
C ALA A 186 -0.23 11.96 -17.87
N GLU A 187 0.51 12.21 -16.79
CA GLU A 187 1.91 12.63 -16.86
C GLU A 187 2.82 11.55 -17.46
N LEU A 188 2.64 10.28 -17.07
CA LEU A 188 3.37 9.17 -17.66
C LEU A 188 3.05 9.01 -19.15
N ALA A 189 1.78 9.12 -19.55
CA ALA A 189 1.40 9.08 -20.96
C ALA A 189 2.06 10.22 -21.76
N ARG A 190 2.15 11.43 -21.19
CA ARG A 190 2.77 12.60 -21.82
C ARG A 190 4.30 12.50 -21.89
N ASN A 191 4.94 11.90 -20.89
CA ASN A 191 6.39 11.90 -20.77
C ASN A 191 7.05 10.62 -21.33
N GLY A 192 6.28 9.72 -21.94
CA GLY A 192 6.73 8.46 -22.55
C GLY A 192 6.89 7.30 -21.57
N GLY A 193 6.20 7.34 -20.43
CA GLY A 193 6.29 6.33 -19.36
C GLY A 193 7.52 6.49 -18.46
N SER A 194 8.20 7.63 -18.53
CA SER A 194 9.42 7.90 -17.76
C SER A 194 9.08 8.23 -16.31
N VAL A 195 9.44 7.30 -15.43
CA VAL A 195 9.31 7.44 -13.97
C VAL A 195 10.29 8.51 -13.45
N ASP A 196 11.48 8.63 -14.06
CA ASP A 196 12.45 9.68 -13.74
C ASP A 196 11.87 11.07 -13.98
N ARG A 197 11.28 11.31 -15.16
CA ARG A 197 10.62 12.58 -15.46
C ARG A 197 9.43 12.85 -14.54
N LEU A 198 8.69 11.81 -14.15
CA LEU A 198 7.61 11.96 -13.16
C LEU A 198 8.15 12.48 -11.83
N PHE A 199 9.27 11.93 -11.34
CA PHE A 199 9.86 12.31 -10.06
C PHE A 199 10.85 13.48 -10.13
N GLY A 200 11.23 13.95 -11.32
CA GLY A 200 12.20 15.04 -11.50
C GLY A 200 13.63 14.58 -11.24
N LEU A 201 13.97 13.38 -11.73
CA LEU A 201 15.32 12.81 -11.76
C LEU A 201 16.00 13.07 -13.10
#